data_AF-A0A7V3CR60-F1
#
_entry.id   AF-A0A7V3CR60-F1
#
_cell.length_a   1.000
_cell.length_b   1.000
_cell.length_c   1.000
_cell.angle_alpha   90.00
_cell.angle_beta   90.00
_cell.angle_gamma   90.00
#
_symmetry.space_group_name_H-M   'P 1'
#
loop_
_entity.id
_entity.type
_entity.pdbx_description
1 polymer ?
#
loop_
_entity_poly.entity_id
_entity_poly.type
_entity_poly.pdbx_seq_one_letter_code
_entity_poly.pdbx_strand_id
1 'polypeptide(L)'
;MLEKSGGGDQQPVGKAVLFALDVPAVCSNFQASARPADGVDSRYLTYTLEAMYQTGIATCCIKQTTGLQNLDSTAYLTTATPRPPSDIQSSIADVLDAETGRIDSLIDRKQRFIDLLLEKRTALITHAVTKGLDPDVDMKDSGVPWIGDIPAHWSVMRLRHLCDVSTGGRDTVDADPDAAYPFFVRSQTVERIDTYSFDGEAVLTAGDGAGVAKVFHYFVGKFDYHQRVYAFTRFRHVSGHFFFHFIRENFFKVALDGAAKSTVDSLRRPMILDFWMTVPPGTEQAAVVEYVHRESSQMDALIEKTRHSIDLLREYRAALISAAVTGQIDIPVTDASEEVS
;
A
#
# COMPACT_ATOMS: atom_id res chain seq x y z
N MET A 1 -22.33 10.30 14.25
CA MET A 1 -21.79 11.22 13.22
C MET A 1 -22.05 10.59 11.85
N LEU A 2 -22.55 11.36 10.89
CA LEU A 2 -22.94 10.89 9.55
C LEU A 2 -22.26 11.74 8.48
N GLU A 3 -21.64 11.11 7.49
CA GLU A 3 -21.02 11.80 6.37
C GLU A 3 -22.07 12.15 5.30
N LYS A 4 -22.29 13.44 5.06
CA LYS A 4 -23.39 13.93 4.19
C LYS A 4 -22.94 14.44 2.83
N SER A 5 -21.63 14.54 2.59
CA SER A 5 -21.10 15.09 1.34
C SER A 5 -19.66 14.66 1.13
N GLY A 6 -19.31 14.30 -0.11
CA GLY A 6 -18.00 13.78 -0.50
C GLY A 6 -17.64 14.15 -1.95
N GLY A 7 -16.35 14.18 -2.24
CA GLY A 7 -15.76 14.42 -3.56
C GLY A 7 -15.63 13.12 -4.37
N GLY A 8 -16.41 13.00 -5.44
CA GLY A 8 -16.38 11.87 -6.38
C GLY A 8 -16.76 10.51 -5.77
N ASP A 9 -16.75 9.47 -6.61
CA ASP A 9 -17.23 8.12 -6.25
C ASP A 9 -16.35 7.39 -5.21
N GLN A 10 -15.17 7.94 -4.90
CA GLN A 10 -14.23 7.35 -3.95
C GLN A 10 -14.29 7.95 -2.53
N GLN A 11 -15.11 8.99 -2.31
CA GLN A 11 -15.34 9.54 -0.97
C GLN A 11 -16.67 9.04 -0.41
N PRO A 12 -16.69 8.47 0.81
CA PRO A 12 -17.88 7.84 1.35
C PRO A 12 -18.96 8.88 1.68
N VAL A 13 -20.16 8.71 1.13
CA VAL A 13 -21.36 9.47 1.51
C VAL A 13 -22.39 8.50 2.10
N GLY A 14 -22.98 8.85 3.25
CA GLY A 14 -23.95 7.99 3.95
C GLY A 14 -23.35 7.04 4.98
N LYS A 15 -22.03 7.13 5.26
CA LYS A 15 -21.36 6.36 6.30
C LYS A 15 -21.56 7.00 7.67
N ALA A 16 -21.84 6.19 8.68
CA ALA A 16 -22.02 6.63 10.06
C ALA A 16 -20.92 6.08 10.97
N VAL A 17 -20.54 6.86 11.98
CA VAL A 17 -19.64 6.46 13.07
C VAL A 17 -20.17 6.97 14.41
N LEU A 18 -19.93 6.20 15.47
CA LEU A 18 -20.25 6.61 16.83
C LEU A 18 -19.14 7.55 17.36
N PHE A 19 -19.53 8.71 17.85
CA PHE A 19 -18.63 9.59 18.60
C PHE A 19 -18.78 9.27 20.08
N ALA A 20 -17.80 8.56 20.66
CA ALA A 20 -17.86 8.03 22.02
C ALA A 20 -17.02 8.82 23.03
N LEU A 21 -16.40 9.93 22.62
CA LEU A 21 -15.56 10.74 23.51
C LEU A 21 -16.41 11.73 24.30
N ASP A 22 -16.11 11.87 25.59
CA ASP A 22 -16.72 12.88 26.45
C ASP A 22 -15.96 14.21 26.36
N VAL A 23 -15.91 14.77 25.13
CA VAL A 23 -15.31 16.07 24.85
C VAL A 23 -16.22 16.89 23.94
N PRO A 24 -16.32 18.22 24.13
CA PRO A 24 -17.03 19.08 23.20
C PRO A 24 -16.47 18.95 21.77
N ALA A 25 -17.35 18.76 20.80
CA ALA A 25 -16.98 18.62 19.40
C ALA A 25 -17.92 19.42 18.49
N VAL A 26 -17.40 19.85 17.35
CA VAL A 26 -18.14 20.52 16.28
C VAL A 26 -18.02 19.69 14.99
N CYS A 27 -19.11 19.62 14.23
CA CYS A 27 -19.12 18.93 12.93
C CYS A 27 -18.59 19.88 11.85
N SER A 28 -17.82 19.34 10.89
CA SER A 28 -17.52 20.09 9.66
C SER A 28 -18.79 20.23 8.80
N ASN A 29 -18.74 21.11 7.80
CA ASN A 29 -19.84 21.30 6.86
C ASN A 29 -20.18 20.06 6.02
N PHE A 30 -19.36 19.01 6.04
CA PHE A 30 -19.56 17.75 5.29
C PHE A 30 -20.12 16.62 6.18
N GLN A 31 -20.36 16.91 7.46
CA GLN A 31 -20.87 15.94 8.43
C GLN A 31 -22.19 16.42 9.05
N ALA A 32 -22.98 15.46 9.52
CA ALA A 32 -24.17 15.69 10.32
C ALA A 32 -24.05 14.95 11.66
N SER A 33 -24.52 15.60 12.72
CA SER A 33 -24.74 14.96 14.01
C SER A 33 -26.14 14.36 14.04
N ALA A 34 -26.23 13.04 14.13
CA ALA A 34 -27.49 12.34 14.42
C ALA A 34 -27.53 11.98 15.91
N ARG A 35 -28.60 12.35 16.59
CA ARG A 35 -28.85 11.95 17.97
C ARG A 35 -29.92 10.85 17.97
N PRO A 36 -29.69 9.72 18.66
CA PRO A 36 -30.72 8.69 18.78
C PRO A 36 -31.94 9.27 19.51
N ALA A 37 -33.13 8.81 19.11
CA ALA A 37 -34.35 9.11 19.84
C ALA A 37 -34.41 8.31 21.14
N ASP A 38 -35.30 8.71 22.05
CA ASP A 38 -35.50 7.98 23.32
C ASP A 38 -35.84 6.50 23.06
N GLY A 39 -35.19 5.62 23.81
CA GLY A 39 -35.33 4.17 23.68
C GLY A 39 -34.60 3.57 22.46
N VAL A 40 -33.67 4.29 21.85
CA VAL A 40 -32.77 3.77 20.81
C VAL A 40 -31.34 3.71 21.34
N ASP A 41 -30.73 2.52 21.34
CA ASP A 41 -29.32 2.33 21.70
C ASP A 41 -28.43 2.95 20.60
N SER A 42 -27.50 3.83 21.00
CA SER A 42 -26.62 4.55 20.07
C SER A 42 -25.71 3.62 19.25
N ARG A 43 -25.27 2.51 19.84
CA ARG A 43 -24.42 1.51 19.19
C ARG A 43 -25.23 0.71 18.19
N TYR A 44 -26.41 0.24 18.59
CA TYR A 44 -27.35 -0.44 17.69
C TYR A 44 -27.71 0.43 16.48
N LEU A 45 -28.02 1.72 16.70
CA LEU A 45 -28.27 2.67 15.62
C LEU A 45 -27.05 2.78 14.69
N THR A 46 -25.84 2.82 15.23
CA THR A 46 -24.61 2.88 14.43
C THR A 46 -24.47 1.64 13.55
N TYR A 47 -24.68 0.44 14.09
CA TYR A 47 -24.67 -0.81 13.32
C TYR A 47 -25.78 -0.86 12.26
N THR A 48 -26.96 -0.32 12.57
CA THR A 48 -28.08 -0.24 11.62
C THR A 48 -27.73 0.65 10.43
N LEU A 49 -27.17 1.83 10.69
CA LEU A 49 -26.73 2.75 9.64
C LEU A 49 -25.53 2.20 8.85
N GLU A 50 -24.64 1.45 9.51
CA GLU A 50 -23.57 0.71 8.84
C GLU A 50 -24.14 -0.36 7.91
N ALA A 51 -25.11 -1.16 8.35
CA ALA A 51 -25.78 -2.15 7.50
C ALA A 51 -26.47 -1.49 6.29
N MET A 52 -27.17 -0.36 6.50
CA MET A 52 -27.77 0.42 5.40
C MET A 52 -26.73 0.88 4.36
N TYR A 53 -25.55 1.28 4.83
CA TYR A 53 -24.45 1.65 3.95
C TYR A 53 -23.90 0.45 3.18
N GLN A 54 -23.58 -0.65 3.87
CA GLN A 54 -22.98 -1.85 3.28
C GLN A 54 -23.91 -2.58 2.30
N THR A 55 -25.23 -2.53 2.55
CA THR A 55 -26.24 -3.13 1.66
C THR A 55 -26.61 -2.24 0.46
N GLY A 56 -26.07 -1.02 0.37
CA GLY A 56 -26.35 -0.08 -0.70
C GLY A 56 -27.69 0.66 -0.57
N ILE A 57 -28.43 0.46 0.53
CA ILE A 57 -29.68 1.20 0.81
C ILE A 57 -29.39 2.71 0.92
N ALA A 58 -28.29 3.07 1.58
CA ALA A 58 -27.85 4.46 1.70
C ALA A 58 -27.61 5.13 0.33
N THR A 59 -27.22 4.35 -0.68
CA THR A 59 -26.90 4.83 -2.03
C THR A 59 -28.13 5.41 -2.73
N CYS A 60 -29.33 4.88 -2.45
CA CYS A 60 -30.59 5.44 -2.94
C CYS A 60 -30.86 6.86 -2.43
N CYS A 61 -30.19 7.27 -1.35
CA CYS A 61 -30.30 8.61 -0.78
C CYS A 61 -29.20 9.56 -1.27
N ILE A 62 -28.27 9.10 -2.12
CA ILE A 62 -27.18 9.92 -2.63
C ILE A 62 -27.64 10.64 -3.90
N LYS A 63 -27.50 11.96 -3.91
CA LYS A 63 -27.72 12.82 -5.08
C LYS A 63 -26.37 13.29 -5.61
N GLN A 64 -26.14 13.05 -6.90
CA GLN A 64 -24.94 13.49 -7.59
C GLN A 64 -25.23 14.74 -8.43
N THR A 65 -24.52 15.81 -8.13
CA THR A 65 -24.37 16.97 -9.02
C THR A 65 -22.92 16.98 -9.52
N THR A 66 -22.66 17.52 -10.70
CA THR A 66 -21.33 17.49 -11.37
C THR A 66 -20.14 17.55 -10.40
N GLY A 67 -19.48 16.40 -10.17
CA GLY A 67 -18.28 16.25 -9.33
C GLY A 67 -18.48 16.07 -7.81
N LEU A 68 -19.70 16.21 -7.28
CA LEU A 68 -19.99 16.12 -5.84
C LEU A 68 -21.17 15.20 -5.55
N GLN A 69 -20.99 14.31 -4.58
CA GLN A 69 -22.07 13.49 -4.03
C GLN A 69 -22.57 14.12 -2.72
N ASN A 70 -23.89 14.23 -2.57
CA ASN A 70 -24.53 14.75 -1.37
C ASN A 70 -25.63 13.79 -0.91
N LEU A 71 -25.72 13.58 0.40
CA LEU A 71 -26.77 12.78 1.00
C LEU A 71 -28.06 13.61 1.10
N ASP A 72 -29.14 13.10 0.52
CA ASP A 72 -30.48 13.56 0.83
C ASP A 72 -30.85 13.09 2.23
N SER A 73 -30.69 13.99 3.20
CA SER A 73 -30.97 13.71 4.60
C SER A 73 -32.41 13.32 4.85
N THR A 74 -33.36 13.87 4.08
CA THR A 74 -34.78 13.55 4.25
C THR A 74 -35.02 12.11 3.82
N ALA A 75 -34.58 11.74 2.61
CA ALA A 75 -34.71 10.38 2.11
C ALA A 75 -34.02 9.37 3.05
N TYR A 76 -32.80 9.68 3.50
CA TYR A 76 -32.02 8.84 4.41
C TYR A 76 -32.74 8.61 5.75
N LEU A 77 -33.23 9.68 6.39
CA LEU A 77 -33.90 9.59 7.68
C LEU A 77 -35.32 9.00 7.60
N THR A 78 -35.95 9.00 6.43
CA THR A 78 -37.24 8.33 6.20
C THR A 78 -37.12 6.85 5.83
N THR A 79 -35.89 6.34 5.67
CA THR A 79 -35.67 4.94 5.34
C THR A 79 -36.09 4.05 6.51
N ALA A 80 -36.97 3.09 6.24
CA ALA A 80 -37.45 2.17 7.26
C ALA A 80 -36.31 1.25 7.74
N THR A 81 -36.17 1.15 9.06
CA THR A 81 -35.17 0.30 9.71
C THR A 81 -35.80 -0.53 10.84
N PRO A 82 -35.28 -1.73 11.13
CA PRO A 82 -35.75 -2.53 12.25
C PRO A 82 -35.53 -1.79 13.59
N ARG A 83 -36.56 -1.77 14.43
CA ARG A 83 -36.51 -1.21 15.78
C ARG A 83 -37.02 -2.23 16.79
N PRO A 84 -36.17 -3.17 17.24
CA PRO A 84 -36.55 -4.10 18.30
C PRO A 84 -36.64 -3.38 19.65
N PRO A 85 -37.18 -4.03 20.70
CA PRO A 85 -37.15 -3.51 22.07
C PRO A 85 -35.74 -3.14 22.55
N SER A 86 -35.62 -2.21 23.51
CA SER A 86 -34.33 -1.61 23.89
C SER A 86 -33.34 -2.63 24.48
N ASP A 87 -33.83 -3.60 25.24
CA ASP A 87 -33.06 -4.74 25.77
C ASP A 87 -32.46 -5.61 24.64
N ILE A 88 -33.23 -5.85 23.58
CA ILE A 88 -32.76 -6.55 22.39
C ILE A 88 -31.74 -5.72 21.62
N GLN A 89 -31.98 -4.40 21.46
CA GLN A 89 -31.01 -3.51 20.80
C GLN A 89 -29.66 -3.54 21.51
N SER A 90 -29.64 -3.44 22.84
CA SER A 90 -28.41 -3.48 23.62
C SER A 90 -27.73 -4.85 23.54
N SER A 91 -28.49 -5.95 23.58
CA SER A 91 -27.95 -7.30 23.39
C SER A 91 -27.30 -7.49 22.00
N ILE A 92 -27.94 -6.99 20.95
CA ILE A 92 -27.39 -6.99 19.58
C ILE A 92 -26.09 -6.18 19.54
N ALA A 93 -26.10 -4.98 20.13
CA ALA A 93 -24.93 -4.12 20.15
C ALA A 93 -23.75 -4.75 20.91
N ASP A 94 -23.99 -5.39 22.06
CA ASP A 94 -22.95 -6.05 22.86
C ASP A 94 -22.29 -7.20 22.09
N VAL A 95 -23.09 -8.05 21.42
CA VAL A 95 -22.58 -9.14 20.59
C VAL A 95 -21.80 -8.60 19.39
N LEU A 96 -22.32 -7.57 18.71
CA LEU A 96 -21.64 -6.96 17.58
C LEU A 96 -20.34 -6.27 18.00
N ASP A 97 -20.29 -5.58 19.14
CA ASP A 97 -19.06 -4.98 19.66
C ASP A 97 -17.99 -6.06 19.91
N ALA A 98 -18.36 -7.17 20.55
CA ALA A 98 -17.45 -8.27 20.83
C ALA A 98 -16.92 -8.93 19.56
N GLU A 99 -17.81 -9.29 18.63
CA GLU A 99 -17.43 -10.02 17.41
C GLU A 99 -16.70 -9.11 16.40
N THR A 100 -17.17 -7.88 16.19
CA THR A 100 -16.48 -6.94 15.30
C THR A 100 -15.12 -6.54 15.85
N GLY A 101 -14.99 -6.32 17.17
CA GLY A 101 -13.71 -6.05 17.81
C GLY A 101 -12.72 -7.22 17.68
N ARG A 102 -13.20 -8.46 17.77
CA ARG A 102 -12.39 -9.67 17.51
C ARG A 102 -11.92 -9.74 16.06
N ILE A 103 -12.81 -9.47 15.11
CA ILE A 103 -12.48 -9.46 13.67
C ILE A 103 -11.45 -8.36 13.37
N ASP A 104 -11.66 -7.15 13.87
CA ASP A 104 -10.76 -6.02 13.65
C ASP A 104 -9.36 -6.32 14.23
N SER A 105 -9.29 -6.90 15.43
CA SER A 105 -8.04 -7.39 16.01
C SER A 105 -7.34 -8.48 15.19
N LEU A 106 -8.10 -9.31 14.45
CA LEU A 106 -7.53 -10.29 13.53
C LEU A 106 -7.02 -9.64 12.25
N ILE A 107 -7.75 -8.67 11.70
CA ILE A 107 -7.34 -7.89 10.54
C ILE A 107 -6.03 -7.14 10.84
N ASP A 108 -5.94 -6.46 11.99
CA ASP A 108 -4.75 -5.71 12.39
C ASP A 108 -3.50 -6.59 12.50
N ARG A 109 -3.63 -7.78 13.11
CA ARG A 109 -2.53 -8.74 13.19
C ARG A 109 -2.09 -9.24 11.81
N LYS A 110 -3.03 -9.46 10.89
CA LYS A 110 -2.73 -9.86 9.51
C LYS A 110 -2.06 -8.73 8.73
N GLN A 111 -2.49 -7.49 8.91
CA GLN A 111 -1.85 -6.33 8.30
C GLN A 111 -0.41 -6.18 8.80
N ARG A 112 -0.20 -6.30 10.11
CA ARG A 112 1.15 -6.30 10.70
C ARG A 112 2.02 -7.45 10.20
N PHE A 113 1.44 -8.62 9.97
CA PHE A 113 2.16 -9.75 9.38
C PHE A 113 2.64 -9.43 7.96
N ILE A 114 1.82 -8.78 7.13
CA ILE A 114 2.23 -8.29 5.81
C ILE A 114 3.39 -7.31 5.94
N ASP A 115 3.30 -6.33 6.84
CA ASP A 115 4.34 -5.32 7.04
C ASP A 115 5.69 -5.98 7.43
N LEU A 116 5.66 -6.95 8.35
CA LEU A 116 6.85 -7.73 8.74
C LEU A 116 7.45 -8.54 7.59
N LEU A 117 6.62 -9.08 6.68
CA LEU A 117 7.12 -9.76 5.48
C LEU A 117 7.82 -8.78 4.53
N LEU A 118 7.27 -7.57 4.36
CA LEU A 118 7.87 -6.54 3.53
C LEU A 118 9.22 -6.07 4.11
N GLU A 119 9.29 -5.86 5.42
CA GLU A 119 10.54 -5.54 6.14
C GLU A 119 11.58 -6.65 5.98
N LYS A 120 11.17 -7.91 6.21
CA LYS A 120 12.04 -9.09 6.05
C LYS A 120 12.61 -9.16 4.63
N ARG A 121 11.79 -8.88 3.60
CA ARG A 121 12.23 -8.88 2.20
C ARG A 121 13.34 -7.85 1.95
N THR A 122 13.12 -6.60 2.36
CA THR A 122 14.14 -5.55 2.19
C THR A 122 15.43 -5.88 2.93
N ALA A 123 15.34 -6.42 4.16
CA ALA A 123 16.50 -6.84 4.93
C ALA A 123 17.26 -8.00 4.26
N LEU A 124 16.53 -9.02 3.77
CA LEU A 124 17.08 -10.17 3.08
C LEU A 124 17.81 -9.77 1.81
N ILE A 125 17.18 -8.95 0.95
CA ILE A 125 17.81 -8.50 -0.30
C ILE A 125 19.03 -7.64 0.02
N THR A 126 18.90 -6.68 0.94
CA THR A 126 20.02 -5.82 1.36
C THR A 126 21.21 -6.67 1.84
N HIS A 127 20.96 -7.67 2.69
CA HIS A 127 21.99 -8.59 3.18
C HIS A 127 22.61 -9.39 2.02
N ALA A 128 21.80 -10.04 1.19
CA ALA A 128 22.30 -10.90 0.12
C ALA A 128 23.16 -10.13 -0.90
N VAL A 129 22.78 -8.89 -1.25
CA VAL A 129 23.52 -8.08 -2.24
C VAL A 129 24.75 -7.38 -1.65
N THR A 130 24.88 -7.24 -0.34
CA THR A 130 26.04 -6.59 0.31
C THR A 130 27.00 -7.57 0.97
N LYS A 131 26.50 -8.67 1.51
CA LYS A 131 27.25 -9.64 2.31
C LYS A 131 27.30 -11.05 1.69
N GLY A 132 26.56 -11.30 0.63
CA GLY A 132 26.50 -12.62 0.00
C GLY A 132 25.57 -13.58 0.75
N LEU A 133 25.70 -14.87 0.43
CA LEU A 133 24.85 -15.93 0.98
C LEU A 133 25.59 -16.87 1.95
N ASP A 134 26.92 -16.87 1.92
CA ASP A 134 27.76 -17.72 2.76
C ASP A 134 28.08 -16.99 4.09
N PRO A 135 27.58 -17.49 5.24
CA PRO A 135 27.82 -16.85 6.53
C PRO A 135 29.25 -17.04 7.05
N ASP A 136 30.00 -18.02 6.52
CA ASP A 136 31.34 -18.40 7.00
C ASP A 136 32.46 -17.78 6.15
N VAL A 137 32.12 -16.94 5.17
CA VAL A 137 33.09 -16.29 4.29
C VAL A 137 33.89 -15.22 5.04
N ASP A 138 35.19 -15.14 4.76
CA ASP A 138 36.04 -14.08 5.27
C ASP A 138 35.52 -12.71 4.81
N MET A 139 35.44 -11.76 5.74
CA MET A 139 34.93 -10.41 5.49
C MET A 139 36.07 -9.39 5.46
N LYS A 140 35.89 -8.30 4.72
CA LYS A 140 36.76 -7.12 4.71
C LYS A 140 35.93 -5.84 4.75
N ASP A 141 36.51 -4.77 5.27
CA ASP A 141 35.93 -3.42 5.15
C ASP A 141 35.88 -3.00 3.67
N SER A 142 34.69 -2.61 3.20
CA SER A 142 34.48 -2.09 1.85
C SER A 142 35.13 -0.73 1.60
N GLY A 143 35.46 0.02 2.67
CA GLY A 143 35.88 1.42 2.61
C GLY A 143 34.72 2.39 2.33
N VAL A 144 33.48 1.90 2.31
CA VAL A 144 32.27 2.70 2.10
C VAL A 144 31.38 2.59 3.36
N PRO A 145 31.26 3.65 4.18
CA PRO A 145 30.68 3.55 5.52
C PRO A 145 29.28 2.95 5.60
N TRP A 146 28.41 3.22 4.62
CA TRP A 146 27.04 2.70 4.63
C TRP A 146 26.92 1.25 4.14
N ILE A 147 27.91 0.74 3.39
CA ILE A 147 27.99 -0.67 2.97
C ILE A 147 28.54 -1.51 4.12
N GLY A 148 29.59 -1.03 4.79
CA GLY A 148 30.27 -1.74 5.87
C GLY A 148 31.11 -2.91 5.34
N ASP A 149 31.11 -4.02 6.08
CA ASP A 149 31.90 -5.20 5.71
C ASP A 149 31.25 -6.01 4.58
N ILE A 150 32.09 -6.50 3.68
CA ILE A 150 31.73 -7.32 2.50
C ILE A 150 32.64 -8.55 2.42
N PRO A 151 32.29 -9.61 1.66
CA PRO A 151 33.18 -10.73 1.46
C PRO A 151 34.54 -10.31 0.88
N ALA A 152 35.62 -10.92 1.40
CA ALA A 152 36.99 -10.48 1.14
C ALA A 152 37.37 -10.52 -0.35
N HIS A 153 36.78 -11.44 -1.11
CA HIS A 153 36.98 -11.59 -2.55
C HIS A 153 36.10 -10.68 -3.41
N TRP A 154 35.09 -10.00 -2.83
CA TRP A 154 34.24 -9.07 -3.57
C TRP A 154 34.96 -7.76 -3.85
N SER A 155 34.54 -7.05 -4.89
CA SER A 155 35.03 -5.70 -5.19
C SER A 155 33.94 -4.65 -4.99
N VAL A 156 34.34 -3.37 -4.90
CA VAL A 156 33.43 -2.24 -4.74
C VAL A 156 33.74 -1.24 -5.83
N MET A 157 32.71 -0.83 -6.58
CA MET A 157 32.85 0.05 -7.74
C MET A 157 31.78 1.12 -7.76
N ARG A 158 32.08 2.27 -8.37
CA ARG A 158 31.09 3.31 -8.64
C ARG A 158 30.27 2.97 -9.88
N LEU A 159 28.99 3.36 -9.89
CA LEU A 159 28.07 3.04 -11.00
C LEU A 159 28.57 3.51 -12.37
N ARG A 160 29.32 4.62 -12.43
CA ARG A 160 29.97 5.09 -13.69
C ARG A 160 30.85 4.05 -14.39
N HIS A 161 31.36 3.07 -13.68
CA HIS A 161 32.17 1.98 -14.25
C HIS A 161 31.33 0.74 -14.59
N LEU A 162 30.14 0.62 -14.00
CA LEU A 162 29.28 -0.56 -14.10
C LEU A 162 28.21 -0.44 -15.18
N CYS A 163 27.78 0.77 -15.56
CA CYS A 163 26.71 0.96 -16.55
C CYS A 163 26.81 2.32 -17.24
N ASP A 164 26.12 2.45 -18.37
CA ASP A 164 25.82 3.73 -19.01
C ASP A 164 24.55 4.31 -18.38
N VAL A 165 24.52 5.63 -18.20
CA VAL A 165 23.35 6.35 -17.66
C VAL A 165 22.89 7.42 -18.65
N SER A 166 21.63 7.34 -19.08
CA SER A 166 20.97 8.30 -19.98
C SER A 166 19.58 8.69 -19.46
N THR A 167 19.00 9.73 -20.05
CA THR A 167 17.61 10.13 -19.85
C THR A 167 16.83 10.01 -21.16
N GLY A 168 15.52 9.88 -21.06
CA GLY A 168 14.65 9.73 -22.22
C GLY A 168 14.46 11.04 -22.99
N GLY A 169 13.65 10.98 -24.04
CA GLY A 169 13.29 12.14 -24.87
C GLY A 169 11.79 12.39 -24.99
N ARG A 170 10.97 11.67 -24.22
CA ARG A 170 9.50 11.70 -24.30
C ARG A 170 8.87 12.39 -23.09
N ASP A 171 7.63 12.82 -23.26
CA ASP A 171 6.78 13.36 -22.20
C ASP A 171 5.55 12.49 -21.97
N THR A 172 4.93 12.58 -20.78
CA THR A 172 3.77 11.74 -20.43
C THR A 172 2.58 11.92 -21.40
N VAL A 173 2.49 13.07 -22.07
CA VAL A 173 1.46 13.34 -23.08
C VAL A 173 1.60 12.48 -24.34
N ASP A 174 2.76 11.86 -24.56
CA ASP A 174 3.02 10.94 -25.67
C ASP A 174 2.46 9.53 -25.39
N ALA A 175 1.91 9.28 -24.19
CA ALA A 175 1.36 7.99 -23.82
C ALA A 175 0.04 7.70 -24.54
N ASP A 176 -0.08 6.47 -25.04
CA ASP A 176 -1.30 5.92 -25.63
C ASP A 176 -1.55 4.53 -25.01
N PRO A 177 -2.63 4.33 -24.23
CA PRO A 177 -2.93 3.07 -23.57
C PRO A 177 -2.98 1.85 -24.50
N ASP A 178 -3.35 2.06 -25.77
CA ASP A 178 -3.51 0.98 -26.74
C ASP A 178 -2.22 0.65 -27.50
N ALA A 179 -1.13 1.38 -27.22
CA ALA A 179 0.10 1.26 -27.94
C ALA A 179 0.94 0.01 -27.59
N ALA A 180 1.85 -0.32 -28.49
CA ALA A 180 2.56 -1.61 -28.46
C ALA A 180 3.69 -1.69 -27.42
N TYR A 181 4.46 -0.62 -27.22
CA TYR A 181 5.69 -0.66 -26.42
C TYR A 181 5.49 -0.10 -25.01
N PRO A 182 6.17 -0.64 -23.99
CA PRO A 182 6.22 -0.04 -22.66
C PRO A 182 6.82 1.37 -22.69
N PHE A 183 6.18 2.27 -21.95
CA PHE A 183 6.63 3.64 -21.75
C PHE A 183 6.88 3.89 -20.25
N PHE A 184 8.15 3.97 -19.88
CA PHE A 184 8.52 4.20 -18.48
C PHE A 184 8.44 5.69 -18.14
N VAL A 185 7.46 6.03 -17.31
CA VAL A 185 7.24 7.38 -16.78
C VAL A 185 7.73 7.49 -15.35
N ARG A 186 7.50 8.63 -14.70
CA ARG A 186 7.95 8.92 -13.33
C ARG A 186 7.06 8.28 -12.24
N SER A 187 6.62 7.05 -12.47
CA SER A 187 5.74 6.33 -11.54
C SER A 187 6.01 4.82 -11.59
N GLN A 188 5.44 4.08 -10.64
CA GLN A 188 5.49 2.62 -10.63
C GLN A 188 4.59 2.00 -11.72
N THR A 189 3.65 2.76 -12.27
CA THR A 189 2.83 2.34 -13.40
C THR A 189 3.64 2.52 -14.68
N VAL A 190 3.65 1.50 -15.51
CA VAL A 190 4.28 1.55 -16.83
C VAL A 190 3.20 1.88 -17.84
N GLU A 191 3.36 3.00 -18.54
CA GLU A 191 2.45 3.44 -19.59
C GLU A 191 2.79 2.75 -20.92
N ARG A 192 2.18 3.19 -22.01
CA ARG A 192 2.33 2.58 -23.35
C ARG A 192 2.59 3.66 -24.41
N ILE A 193 3.37 3.33 -25.44
CA ILE A 193 3.72 4.23 -26.56
C ILE A 193 4.05 3.41 -27.83
N ASP A 194 3.81 3.97 -29.02
CA ASP A 194 3.96 3.26 -30.30
C ASP A 194 5.37 3.31 -30.90
N THR A 195 6.28 4.03 -30.24
CA THR A 195 7.69 4.11 -30.65
C THR A 195 8.60 3.55 -29.57
N TYR A 196 9.84 3.27 -29.91
CA TYR A 196 10.85 2.90 -28.92
C TYR A 196 12.15 3.62 -29.24
N SER A 197 12.90 3.99 -28.19
CA SER A 197 14.20 4.62 -28.31
C SER A 197 15.34 3.70 -27.84
N PHE A 198 14.99 2.57 -27.21
CA PHE A 198 15.96 1.58 -26.73
C PHE A 198 15.43 0.15 -26.93
N ASP A 199 16.35 -0.78 -27.21
CA ASP A 199 16.10 -2.21 -27.29
C ASP A 199 17.23 -2.95 -26.54
N GLY A 200 16.88 -3.59 -25.43
CA GLY A 200 17.84 -4.35 -24.62
C GLY A 200 17.50 -4.38 -23.13
N GLU A 201 18.45 -4.81 -22.32
CA GLU A 201 18.34 -4.84 -20.86
C GLU A 201 18.58 -3.45 -20.25
N ALA A 202 17.67 -3.03 -19.38
CA ALA A 202 17.77 -1.77 -18.67
C ALA A 202 17.19 -1.85 -17.25
N VAL A 203 17.75 -1.02 -16.36
CA VAL A 203 17.11 -0.63 -15.10
C VAL A 203 16.72 0.83 -15.22
N LEU A 204 15.53 1.21 -14.76
CA LEU A 204 15.05 2.60 -14.85
C LEU A 204 14.65 3.14 -13.49
N THR A 205 14.85 4.44 -13.27
CA THR A 205 14.39 5.15 -12.06
C THR A 205 13.82 6.53 -12.37
N ALA A 206 12.80 6.94 -11.63
CA ALA A 206 12.29 8.30 -11.68
C ALA A 206 13.36 9.29 -11.18
N GLY A 207 13.62 10.34 -11.95
CA GLY A 207 14.61 11.38 -11.66
C GLY A 207 14.06 12.59 -10.91
N ASP A 208 12.74 12.77 -10.85
CA ASP A 208 12.05 13.77 -10.04
C ASP A 208 10.61 13.35 -9.71
N GLY A 209 9.96 14.06 -8.77
CA GLY A 209 8.55 13.83 -8.40
C GLY A 209 8.32 12.91 -7.20
N ALA A 210 7.08 12.45 -7.05
CA ALA A 210 6.71 11.54 -5.96
C ALA A 210 7.33 10.15 -6.19
N GLY A 211 8.11 9.64 -5.22
CA GLY A 211 8.75 8.33 -5.32
C GLY A 211 10.16 8.35 -5.95
N VAL A 212 10.78 9.53 -6.06
CA VAL A 212 12.19 9.67 -6.42
C VAL A 212 13.08 8.75 -5.59
N ALA A 213 14.02 8.09 -6.28
CA ALA A 213 14.93 7.09 -5.72
C ALA A 213 14.26 5.86 -5.09
N LYS A 214 12.93 5.71 -5.16
CA LYS A 214 12.20 4.51 -4.68
C LYS A 214 11.63 3.68 -5.82
N VAL A 215 11.24 4.34 -6.92
CA VAL A 215 10.65 3.67 -8.08
C VAL A 215 11.76 3.16 -8.98
N PHE A 216 11.85 1.83 -9.11
CA PHE A 216 12.76 1.16 -10.02
C PHE A 216 12.00 0.16 -10.89
N HIS A 217 12.43 0.06 -12.14
CA HIS A 217 11.96 -0.95 -13.10
C HIS A 217 13.16 -1.72 -13.64
N TYR A 218 12.99 -3.03 -13.85
CA TYR A 218 13.91 -3.85 -14.63
C TYR A 218 13.17 -4.37 -15.86
N PHE A 219 13.74 -4.19 -17.04
CA PHE A 219 13.09 -4.58 -18.28
C PHE A 219 14.10 -5.03 -19.34
N VAL A 220 13.68 -5.97 -20.18
CA VAL A 220 14.45 -6.45 -21.34
C VAL A 220 13.56 -6.39 -22.58
N GLY A 221 13.98 -5.62 -23.57
CA GLY A 221 13.31 -5.51 -24.87
C GLY A 221 13.18 -4.07 -25.34
N LYS A 222 12.20 -3.83 -26.21
CA LYS A 222 11.93 -2.52 -26.80
C LYS A 222 11.07 -1.66 -25.90
N PHE A 223 11.51 -0.44 -25.60
CA PHE A 223 10.76 0.51 -24.80
C PHE A 223 11.13 1.97 -25.13
N ASP A 224 10.31 2.89 -24.64
CA ASP A 224 10.66 4.31 -24.53
C ASP A 224 10.50 4.78 -23.08
N TYR A 225 11.03 5.96 -22.77
CA TYR A 225 11.04 6.47 -21.39
C TYR A 225 11.07 7.99 -21.35
N HIS A 226 10.54 8.51 -20.25
CA HIS A 226 10.33 9.95 -20.06
C HIS A 226 11.65 10.72 -19.92
N GLN A 227 11.67 12.00 -20.31
CA GLN A 227 12.85 12.88 -20.23
C GLN A 227 13.43 13.09 -18.81
N ARG A 228 12.69 12.66 -17.80
CA ARG A 228 13.05 12.74 -16.37
C ARG A 228 13.14 11.36 -15.71
N VAL A 229 13.24 10.31 -16.52
CA VAL A 229 13.57 8.95 -16.08
C VAL A 229 15.01 8.68 -16.49
N TYR A 230 15.80 8.18 -15.54
CA TYR A 230 17.15 7.69 -15.83
C TYR A 230 17.08 6.22 -16.22
N ALA A 231 17.78 5.84 -17.29
CA ALA A 231 17.99 4.47 -17.70
C ALA A 231 19.46 4.08 -17.46
N PHE A 232 19.66 2.96 -16.78
CA PHE A 232 20.92 2.25 -16.58
C PHE A 232 21.00 1.12 -17.60
N THR A 233 22.03 1.13 -18.45
CA THR A 233 22.16 0.17 -19.56
C THR A 233 23.61 -0.28 -19.72
N ARG A 234 23.85 -1.27 -20.59
CA ARG A 234 25.20 -1.79 -20.89
C ARG A 234 25.99 -2.17 -19.63
N PHE A 235 25.41 -3.05 -18.82
CA PHE A 235 26.01 -3.49 -17.56
C PHE A 235 27.37 -4.18 -17.79
N ARG A 236 28.34 -3.86 -16.93
CA ARG A 236 29.72 -4.33 -16.96
C ARG A 236 30.09 -4.84 -15.57
N HIS A 237 30.71 -6.02 -15.51
CA HIS A 237 31.08 -6.72 -14.26
C HIS A 237 29.91 -7.16 -13.37
N VAL A 238 28.69 -6.67 -13.63
CA VAL A 238 27.45 -7.04 -12.94
C VAL A 238 26.36 -7.42 -13.93
N SER A 239 25.46 -8.32 -13.54
CA SER A 239 24.20 -8.57 -14.26
C SER A 239 23.18 -7.47 -13.96
N GLY A 240 22.28 -7.16 -14.92
CA GLY A 240 21.23 -6.15 -14.70
C GLY A 240 20.25 -6.53 -13.59
N HIS A 241 19.97 -7.82 -13.41
CA HIS A 241 19.16 -8.33 -12.29
C HIS A 241 19.81 -8.05 -10.92
N PHE A 242 21.10 -8.39 -10.77
CA PHE A 242 21.82 -8.11 -9.53
C PHE A 242 21.87 -6.60 -9.27
N PHE A 243 22.19 -5.82 -10.31
CA PHE A 243 22.19 -4.37 -10.26
C PHE A 243 20.84 -3.81 -9.79
N PHE A 244 19.73 -4.30 -10.36
CA PHE A 244 18.37 -3.91 -9.98
C PHE A 244 18.08 -4.13 -8.50
N HIS A 245 18.35 -5.33 -7.98
CA HIS A 245 18.13 -5.65 -6.57
C HIS A 245 19.01 -4.80 -5.65
N PHE A 246 20.27 -4.60 -6.00
CA PHE A 246 21.17 -3.77 -5.21
C PHE A 246 20.73 -2.31 -5.18
N ILE A 247 20.49 -1.70 -6.36
CA ILE A 247 20.19 -0.27 -6.43
C ILE A 247 18.83 0.06 -5.80
N ARG A 248 17.82 -0.79 -6.01
CA ARG A 248 16.46 -0.59 -5.48
C ARG A 248 16.42 -0.53 -3.96
N GLU A 249 17.16 -1.39 -3.27
CA GLU A 249 17.10 -1.48 -1.80
C GLU A 249 18.07 -0.53 -1.08
N ASN A 250 19.10 -0.04 -1.77
CA ASN A 250 20.18 0.73 -1.16
C ASN A 250 20.22 2.20 -1.59
N PHE A 251 19.82 2.52 -2.82
CA PHE A 251 20.01 3.87 -3.37
C PHE A 251 19.21 4.94 -2.61
N PHE A 252 17.94 4.67 -2.31
CA PHE A 252 17.08 5.59 -1.58
C PHE A 252 17.68 6.03 -0.23
N LYS A 253 18.23 5.06 0.51
CA LYS A 253 18.77 5.26 1.87
C LYS A 253 19.93 6.26 1.86
N VAL A 254 20.79 6.18 0.84
CA VAL A 254 22.01 6.98 0.74
C VAL A 254 21.78 8.30 0.01
N ALA A 255 20.94 8.29 -1.04
CA ALA A 255 20.67 9.46 -1.86
C ALA A 255 20.00 10.60 -1.07
N LEU A 256 19.15 10.28 -0.08
CA LEU A 256 18.51 11.28 0.76
C LEU A 256 19.39 11.80 1.89
N ASP A 257 20.26 10.98 2.46
CA ASP A 257 21.22 11.43 3.48
C ASP A 257 22.19 12.49 2.93
N GLY A 258 22.55 12.39 1.65
CA GLY A 258 23.36 13.39 0.94
C GLY A 258 22.58 14.61 0.42
N ALA A 259 21.25 14.55 0.37
CA ALA A 259 20.36 15.56 -0.23
C ALA A 259 19.63 16.39 0.83
N ALA A 260 20.36 16.91 1.82
CA ALA A 260 19.79 17.90 2.73
C ALA A 260 19.29 19.13 1.94
N LYS A 261 17.97 19.37 2.00
CA LYS A 261 17.27 20.65 1.72
C LYS A 261 17.11 21.07 0.24
N SER A 262 16.06 20.58 -0.43
CA SER A 262 15.22 21.44 -1.28
C SER A 262 13.84 20.81 -1.48
N THR A 263 12.79 21.63 -1.48
CA THR A 263 11.36 21.25 -1.49
C THR A 263 10.84 20.54 -2.75
N VAL A 264 11.73 20.07 -3.63
CA VAL A 264 11.42 19.15 -4.73
C VAL A 264 12.59 18.17 -4.86
N ASP A 265 12.41 16.93 -4.41
CA ASP A 265 13.45 15.90 -4.52
C ASP A 265 13.70 15.59 -6.01
N SER A 266 14.94 15.80 -6.48
CA SER A 266 15.35 15.44 -7.84
C SER A 266 16.76 14.86 -7.85
N LEU A 267 16.91 13.73 -8.53
CA LEU A 267 18.17 13.04 -8.71
C LEU A 267 19.03 13.73 -9.75
N ARG A 268 20.24 14.04 -9.32
CA ARG A 268 21.28 14.59 -10.19
C ARG A 268 22.15 13.46 -10.70
N ARG A 269 22.48 13.48 -11.99
CA ARG A 269 23.35 12.47 -12.61
C ARG A 269 24.67 12.19 -11.86
N PRO A 270 25.39 13.17 -11.28
CA PRO A 270 26.59 12.88 -10.47
C PRO A 270 26.31 12.02 -9.24
N MET A 271 25.19 12.24 -8.54
CA MET A 271 24.79 11.43 -7.38
C MET A 271 24.61 9.96 -7.78
N ILE A 272 24.01 9.71 -8.94
CA ILE A 272 23.85 8.37 -9.49
C ILE A 272 25.22 7.77 -9.87
N LEU A 273 26.03 8.50 -10.64
CA LEU A 273 27.29 7.99 -11.17
C LEU A 273 28.34 7.69 -10.09
N ASP A 274 28.31 8.42 -8.98
CA ASP A 274 29.27 8.26 -7.88
C ASP A 274 28.76 7.36 -6.76
N PHE A 275 27.55 6.78 -6.91
CA PHE A 275 27.02 5.79 -5.98
C PHE A 275 27.85 4.49 -6.03
N TRP A 276 28.13 3.94 -4.87
CA TRP A 276 28.95 2.73 -4.70
C TRP A 276 28.11 1.46 -4.71
N MET A 277 28.65 0.40 -5.30
CA MET A 277 28.02 -0.91 -5.41
C MET A 277 29.03 -2.02 -5.18
N THR A 278 28.61 -3.09 -4.51
CA THR A 278 29.37 -4.34 -4.39
C THR A 278 29.30 -5.12 -5.70
N VAL A 279 30.39 -5.77 -6.07
CA VAL A 279 30.53 -6.51 -7.32
C VAL A 279 31.06 -7.91 -6.97
N PRO A 280 30.16 -8.88 -6.73
CA PRO A 280 30.52 -10.28 -6.52
C PRO A 280 31.03 -10.93 -7.81
N PRO A 281 31.67 -12.11 -7.73
CA PRO A 281 31.85 -12.98 -8.90
C PRO A 281 30.52 -13.33 -9.58
N GLY A 282 30.52 -13.53 -10.90
CA GLY A 282 29.29 -13.76 -11.66
C GLY A 282 28.46 -14.97 -11.19
N THR A 283 29.12 -16.02 -10.68
CA THR A 283 28.46 -17.19 -10.08
C THR A 283 27.68 -16.83 -8.82
N GLU A 284 28.24 -15.97 -7.97
CA GLU A 284 27.57 -15.51 -6.75
C GLU A 284 26.47 -14.50 -7.05
N GLN A 285 26.63 -13.65 -8.06
CA GLN A 285 25.54 -12.78 -8.51
C GLN A 285 24.32 -13.61 -8.94
N ALA A 286 24.53 -14.67 -9.72
CA ALA A 286 23.46 -15.56 -10.14
C ALA A 286 22.80 -16.26 -8.94
N ALA A 287 23.60 -16.79 -8.01
CA ALA A 287 23.09 -17.43 -6.79
C ALA A 287 22.28 -16.46 -5.91
N VAL A 288 22.76 -15.22 -5.73
CA VAL A 288 22.03 -14.16 -4.99
C VAL A 288 20.71 -13.83 -5.67
N VAL A 289 20.69 -13.66 -7.00
CA VAL A 289 19.46 -13.36 -7.74
C VAL A 289 18.46 -14.51 -7.62
N GLU A 290 18.91 -15.75 -7.76
CA GLU A 290 18.05 -16.93 -7.61
C GLU A 290 17.47 -17.03 -6.18
N TYR A 291 18.32 -16.83 -5.17
CA TYR A 291 17.91 -16.82 -3.76
C TYR A 291 16.87 -15.73 -3.50
N VAL A 292 17.16 -14.48 -3.89
CA VAL A 292 16.25 -13.34 -3.72
C VAL A 292 14.93 -13.57 -4.42
N HIS A 293 14.95 -14.09 -5.66
CA HIS A 293 13.74 -14.40 -6.41
C HIS A 293 12.90 -15.44 -5.66
N ARG A 294 13.49 -16.58 -5.27
CA ARG A 294 12.80 -17.66 -4.57
C ARG A 294 12.15 -17.18 -3.27
N GLU A 295 12.91 -16.47 -2.43
CA GLU A 295 12.41 -15.97 -1.15
C GLU A 295 11.33 -14.90 -1.34
N SER A 296 11.50 -14.00 -2.32
CA SER A 296 10.50 -12.98 -2.62
C SER A 296 9.19 -13.60 -3.12
N SER A 297 9.25 -14.60 -4.01
CA SER A 297 8.05 -15.28 -4.49
C SER A 297 7.28 -15.99 -3.37
N GLN A 298 7.97 -16.60 -2.41
CA GLN A 298 7.31 -17.21 -1.24
C GLN A 298 6.61 -16.15 -0.37
N MET A 299 7.27 -15.02 -0.13
CA MET A 299 6.69 -13.91 0.63
C MET A 299 5.49 -13.31 -0.09
N ASP A 300 5.57 -13.11 -1.40
CA ASP A 300 4.47 -12.57 -2.21
C ASP A 300 3.24 -13.49 -2.15
N ALA A 301 3.42 -14.81 -2.25
CA ALA A 301 2.34 -15.78 -2.10
C ALA A 301 1.66 -15.72 -0.71
N LEU A 302 2.46 -15.51 0.36
CA LEU A 302 1.93 -15.34 1.71
C LEU A 302 1.19 -14.01 1.88
N ILE A 303 1.70 -12.93 1.29
CA ILE A 303 1.06 -11.61 1.32
C ILE A 303 -0.29 -11.69 0.62
N GLU A 304 -0.36 -12.25 -0.58
CA GLU A 304 -1.61 -12.37 -1.34
C GLU A 304 -2.64 -13.23 -0.60
N LYS A 305 -2.24 -14.38 -0.05
CA LYS A 305 -3.12 -15.20 0.78
C LYS A 305 -3.63 -14.45 2.01
N THR A 306 -2.78 -13.63 2.62
CA THR A 306 -3.14 -12.84 3.81
C THR A 306 -4.10 -11.71 3.46
N ARG A 307 -3.87 -11.02 2.33
CA ARG A 307 -4.78 -9.99 1.79
C ARG A 307 -6.16 -10.56 1.52
N HIS A 308 -6.23 -11.68 0.79
CA HIS A 308 -7.50 -12.37 0.56
C HIS A 308 -8.22 -12.76 1.86
N SER A 309 -7.47 -13.23 2.86
CA SER A 309 -8.04 -13.52 4.18
C SER A 309 -8.54 -12.28 4.92
N ILE A 310 -7.93 -11.11 4.72
CA ILE A 310 -8.42 -9.83 5.27
C ILE A 310 -9.72 -9.43 4.58
N ASP A 311 -9.80 -9.58 3.26
CA ASP A 311 -11.01 -9.25 2.50
C ASP A 311 -12.20 -10.12 2.93
N LEU A 312 -11.99 -11.44 3.07
CA LEU A 312 -13.01 -12.34 3.61
C LEU A 312 -13.47 -11.96 5.04
N LEU A 313 -12.56 -11.50 5.90
CA LEU A 313 -12.91 -11.03 7.25
C LEU A 313 -13.76 -9.76 7.19
N ARG A 314 -13.47 -8.84 6.26
CA ARG A 314 -14.26 -7.62 6.05
C ARG A 314 -15.66 -7.96 5.52
N GLU A 315 -15.76 -8.86 4.57
CA GLU A 315 -17.04 -9.36 4.05
C GLU A 315 -17.86 -10.04 5.15
N TYR A 316 -17.22 -10.92 5.94
CA TYR A 316 -17.87 -11.59 7.06
C TYR A 316 -18.36 -10.59 8.11
N ARG A 317 -17.55 -9.57 8.46
CA ARG A 317 -17.94 -8.49 9.37
C ARG A 317 -19.19 -7.77 8.88
N ALA A 318 -19.24 -7.40 7.60
CA ALA A 318 -20.39 -6.72 7.00
C ALA A 318 -21.65 -7.59 6.99
N ALA A 319 -21.51 -8.88 6.66
CA ALA A 319 -22.60 -9.84 6.66
C ALA A 319 -23.14 -10.08 8.08
N LEU A 320 -22.26 -10.21 9.08
CA LEU A 320 -22.63 -10.37 10.49
C LEU A 320 -23.46 -9.18 10.99
N ILE A 321 -23.00 -7.96 10.74
CA ILE A 321 -23.71 -6.73 11.11
C ILE A 321 -25.09 -6.71 10.45
N SER A 322 -25.16 -6.94 9.13
CA SER A 322 -26.43 -6.94 8.40
C SER A 322 -27.40 -7.99 8.92
N ALA A 323 -26.95 -9.22 9.14
CA ALA A 323 -27.78 -10.31 9.63
C ALA A 323 -28.28 -10.05 11.07
N ALA A 324 -27.44 -9.49 11.94
CA ALA A 324 -27.80 -9.15 13.31
C ALA A 324 -28.89 -8.08 13.38
N VAL A 325 -28.72 -6.96 12.67
CA VAL A 325 -29.69 -5.84 12.73
C VAL A 325 -30.99 -6.14 11.98
N THR A 326 -30.97 -7.08 11.03
CA THR A 326 -32.18 -7.51 10.30
C THR A 326 -32.87 -8.71 10.94
N GLY A 327 -32.31 -9.29 12.02
CA GLY A 327 -32.88 -10.45 12.72
C GLY A 327 -32.77 -11.75 11.94
N GLN A 328 -31.81 -11.87 11.02
CA GLN A 328 -31.52 -13.11 10.29
C GLN A 328 -30.68 -14.10 11.10
N ILE A 329 -30.07 -13.64 12.20
CA ILE A 329 -29.42 -14.48 13.20
C ILE A 329 -30.08 -14.28 14.56
N ASP A 330 -30.22 -15.37 15.30
CA ASP A 330 -30.71 -15.34 16.67
C ASP A 330 -29.59 -14.88 17.60
N ILE A 331 -29.82 -13.76 18.29
CA ILE A 331 -28.91 -13.23 19.30
C ILE A 331 -29.54 -13.47 20.68
N PRO A 332 -28.86 -14.23 21.56
CA PRO A 332 -29.39 -14.48 22.90
C PRO A 332 -29.46 -13.16 23.67
N VAL A 333 -30.60 -12.93 24.32
CA VAL A 333 -30.78 -11.82 25.24
C VAL A 333 -30.07 -12.18 26.53
N THR A 334 -28.99 -11.47 26.87
CA THR A 334 -28.37 -11.61 28.18
C THR A 334 -29.31 -10.98 29.20
N ASP A 335 -30.09 -11.82 29.87
CA ASP A 335 -30.93 -11.41 30.98
C ASP A 335 -30.00 -11.04 32.16
N ALA A 336 -29.81 -9.75 32.41
CA ALA A 336 -28.99 -9.24 33.52
C ALA A 336 -29.59 -9.53 34.92
N SER A 337 -30.54 -10.48 34.99
CA SER A 337 -31.31 -10.84 36.17
C SER A 337 -30.82 -12.12 36.89
N GLU A 338 -29.83 -12.84 36.35
CA GLU A 338 -29.34 -14.09 36.97
C GLU A 338 -28.01 -13.99 37.77
N GLU A 339 -27.34 -12.84 37.83
CA GLU A 339 -26.09 -12.68 38.62
C GLU A 339 -26.27 -12.20 40.08
N VAL A 340 -27.48 -12.20 40.61
CA VAL A 340 -27.70 -11.98 42.06
C VAL A 340 -28.59 -13.08 42.64
N SER A 341 -27.96 -14.20 43.03
CA SER A 341 -28.51 -15.12 44.05
C SER A 341 -27.39 -15.88 44.76
#